data_AF-A0A183HWW6-F1
#
_entry.id   AF-A0A183HWW6-F1
#
_cell.length_a   1.000
_cell.length_b   1.000
_cell.length_c   1.000
_cell.angle_alpha   90.00
_cell.angle_beta   90.00
_cell.angle_gamma   90.00
#
_symmetry.space_group_name_H-M   'P 1'
#
loop_
_entity.id
_entity.type
_entity.pdbx_description
1 polymer ?
#
loop_
_entity_poly.entity_id
_entity_poly.type
_entity_poly.pdbx_seq_one_letter_code
_entity_poly.pdbx_strand_id
1 'polypeptide(L)'
;MLIWEKKDLRIFIVSRENRFSQELLYRIELLIEKVVPLIIAKHRDIPEECRLANSAIAYFLRYCLSFTNRGSVFSWIHGIVENMDESCSRTILNYKLEFLHILSSHEHWIPLCLPLVCDVSGNIFRKNNTTTDNI
;
A
#
# COMPACT_ATOMS: atom_id res chain seq x y z
N MET A 1 26.75 9.72 -3.67
CA MET A 1 26.18 8.36 -3.50
C MET A 1 25.86 8.02 -2.04
N LEU A 2 26.68 8.37 -1.05
CA LEU A 2 26.50 7.98 0.37
C LEU A 2 25.57 8.87 1.24
N ILE A 3 24.99 9.95 0.71
CA ILE A 3 24.15 10.88 1.48
C ILE A 3 22.66 10.52 1.41
N TRP A 4 22.22 9.86 0.35
CA TRP A 4 20.81 9.49 0.15
C TRP A 4 20.40 8.30 1.04
N GLU A 5 21.30 7.34 1.23
CA GLU A 5 21.05 6.12 2.00
C GLU A 5 20.92 6.37 3.52
N LYS A 6 21.56 7.43 4.04
CA LYS A 6 21.46 7.80 5.47
C LYS A 6 20.19 8.58 5.83
N LYS A 7 19.51 9.22 4.87
CA LYS A 7 18.27 9.96 5.14
C LYS A 7 17.08 9.01 5.30
N ASP A 8 17.04 7.93 4.52
CA ASP A 8 15.99 6.91 4.61
C ASP A 8 15.98 6.23 5.99
N LEU A 9 17.16 5.90 6.54
CA LEU A 9 17.24 5.19 7.81
C LEU A 9 16.64 5.98 8.99
N ARG A 10 16.69 7.33 8.95
CA ARG A 10 16.13 8.16 10.02
C ARG A 10 14.61 8.19 10.04
N ILE A 11 13.94 7.96 8.90
CA ILE A 11 12.49 7.88 8.83
C ILE A 11 12.00 6.61 9.54
N PHE A 12 12.77 5.50 9.46
CA PHE A 12 12.39 4.23 10.08
C PHE A 12 12.55 4.21 11.62
N ILE A 13 13.40 5.07 12.19
CA ILE A 13 13.63 5.17 13.64
C ILE A 13 12.51 5.95 14.36
N VAL A 14 11.83 6.84 13.65
CA VAL A 14 10.73 7.66 14.19
C VAL A 14 9.42 6.87 14.15
N SER A 15 8.61 6.97 15.22
CA SER A 15 7.26 6.42 15.26
C SER A 15 6.46 6.87 14.03
N ARG A 16 5.71 5.94 13.40
CA ARG A 16 4.96 6.20 12.15
C ARG A 16 4.09 7.46 12.21
N GLU A 17 3.59 7.79 13.39
CA GLU A 17 2.73 8.96 13.67
C GLU A 17 3.46 10.30 13.53
N ASN A 18 4.78 10.32 13.72
CA ASN A 18 5.59 11.55 13.75
C ASN A 18 6.53 11.67 12.55
N ARG A 19 6.40 10.79 11.54
CA ARG A 19 7.29 10.80 10.35
C ARG A 19 7.02 11.96 9.40
N PHE A 20 5.78 12.44 9.37
CA PHE A 20 5.35 13.52 8.49
C PHE A 20 4.62 14.60 9.28
N SER A 21 4.71 15.85 8.83
CA SER A 21 3.94 16.93 9.42
C SER A 21 2.45 16.77 9.11
N GLN A 22 1.60 17.23 10.04
CA GLN A 22 0.15 17.22 9.82
C GLN A 22 -0.25 18.02 8.56
N GLU A 23 0.47 19.11 8.27
CA GLU A 23 0.29 19.88 7.04
C GLU A 23 0.51 19.07 5.77
N LEU A 24 1.53 18.18 5.74
CA LEU A 24 1.76 17.32 4.58
C LEU A 24 0.64 16.30 4.42
N LEU A 25 0.20 15.68 5.51
CA LEU A 25 -0.90 14.71 5.50
C LEU A 25 -2.19 15.36 5.00
N TYR A 26 -2.49 16.57 5.47
CA TYR A 26 -3.63 17.35 5.03
C TYR A 26 -3.57 17.69 3.53
N ARG A 27 -2.39 18.06 3.01
CA ARG A 27 -2.24 18.32 1.56
C ARG A 27 -2.42 17.07 0.71
N ILE A 28 -1.99 15.91 1.21
CA ILE A 28 -2.21 14.63 0.53
C ILE A 28 -3.71 14.30 0.48
N GLU A 29 -4.40 14.46 1.60
CA GLU A 29 -5.84 14.30 1.70
C GLU A 29 -6.57 15.20 0.70
N LEU A 30 -6.26 16.50 0.69
CA LEU A 30 -6.85 17.46 -0.23
C LEU A 30 -6.59 17.09 -1.71
N LEU A 31 -5.38 16.61 -2.02
CA LEU A 31 -5.08 16.14 -3.38
C LEU A 31 -6.01 14.99 -3.78
N ILE A 32 -6.18 14.00 -2.91
CA ILE A 32 -7.05 12.84 -3.16
C ILE A 32 -8.51 13.28 -3.34
N GLU A 33 -9.00 14.14 -2.44
CA GLU A 33 -10.36 14.69 -2.48
C GLU A 33 -10.65 15.48 -3.76
N LYS A 34 -9.64 16.05 -4.41
CA LYS A 34 -9.83 16.79 -5.68
C LYS A 34 -9.66 15.90 -6.91
N VAL A 35 -8.69 14.99 -6.90
CA VAL A 35 -8.38 14.19 -8.10
C VAL A 35 -9.41 13.09 -8.32
N VAL A 36 -9.91 12.44 -7.27
CA VAL A 36 -10.85 11.31 -7.40
C VAL A 36 -12.18 11.72 -8.04
N PRO A 37 -12.83 12.83 -7.63
CA PRO A 37 -14.01 13.32 -8.32
C PRO A 37 -13.74 13.72 -9.77
N LEU A 38 -12.54 14.24 -10.08
CA LEU A 38 -12.17 14.55 -11.47
C LEU A 38 -12.08 13.28 -12.32
N ILE A 39 -11.48 12.20 -11.81
CA ILE A 39 -11.46 10.90 -12.49
C ILE A 39 -12.88 10.41 -12.74
N ILE A 40 -13.75 10.47 -11.73
CA ILE A 40 -15.16 10.04 -11.85
C ILE A 40 -15.91 10.91 -12.85
N ALA A 41 -15.69 12.23 -12.85
CA ALA A 41 -16.37 13.14 -13.77
C ALA A 41 -15.89 12.96 -15.22
N LYS A 42 -14.61 12.62 -15.44
CA LYS A 42 -13.96 12.64 -16.75
C LYS A 42 -13.67 11.29 -17.37
N HIS A 43 -13.99 10.17 -16.69
CA HIS A 43 -13.71 8.82 -17.18
C HIS A 43 -14.28 8.48 -18.56
N ARG A 44 -15.31 9.19 -19.05
CA ARG A 44 -15.89 9.00 -20.39
C ARG A 44 -15.24 9.88 -21.45
N ASP A 45 -14.76 11.05 -21.06
CA ASP A 45 -14.17 12.04 -21.95
C ASP A 45 -12.70 11.69 -22.26
N ILE A 46 -11.95 11.30 -21.23
CA ILE A 46 -10.50 11.03 -21.27
C ILE A 46 -10.16 9.71 -20.53
N PRO A 47 -10.61 8.56 -21.07
CA PRO A 47 -10.58 7.28 -20.35
C PRO A 47 -9.17 6.77 -20.04
N GLU A 48 -8.18 7.02 -20.91
CA GLU A 48 -6.82 6.51 -20.69
C GLU A 48 -6.09 7.33 -19.62
N GLU A 49 -6.23 8.66 -19.66
CA GLU A 49 -5.69 9.57 -18.65
C GLU A 49 -6.31 9.30 -17.27
N CYS A 50 -7.63 9.07 -17.22
CA CYS A 50 -8.33 8.71 -15.99
C CYS A 50 -7.86 7.35 -15.44
N ARG A 51 -7.63 6.36 -16.31
CA ARG A 51 -7.09 5.06 -15.90
C ARG A 51 -5.68 5.19 -15.33
N LEU A 52 -4.80 5.91 -16.03
CA LEU A 52 -3.43 6.16 -15.56
C LEU A 52 -3.41 6.93 -14.22
N ALA A 53 -4.27 7.93 -14.07
CA ALA A 53 -4.42 8.68 -12.82
C ALA A 53 -4.90 7.77 -11.68
N ASN A 54 -5.88 6.89 -11.94
CA ASN A 54 -6.36 5.92 -10.97
C ASN A 54 -5.23 4.98 -10.50
N SER A 55 -4.48 4.38 -11.43
CA SER A 55 -3.35 3.51 -11.08
C SER A 55 -2.27 4.30 -10.32
N ALA A 56 -1.98 5.55 -10.71
CA ALA A 56 -1.00 6.40 -10.03
C ALA A 56 -1.37 6.69 -8.57
N ILE A 57 -2.63 7.00 -8.29
CA ILE A 57 -3.12 7.19 -6.90
C ILE A 57 -3.01 5.87 -6.12
N ALA A 58 -3.37 4.74 -6.75
CA ALA A 58 -3.27 3.44 -6.11
C ALA A 58 -1.83 3.11 -5.69
N TYR A 59 -0.85 3.29 -6.58
CA TYR A 59 0.56 3.10 -6.27
C TYR A 59 1.06 4.11 -5.23
N PHE A 60 0.66 5.38 -5.33
CA PHE A 60 1.01 6.39 -4.34
C PHE A 60 0.55 6.00 -2.93
N LEU A 61 -0.72 5.62 -2.77
CA LEU A 61 -1.28 5.18 -1.48
C LEU A 61 -0.66 3.88 -1.00
N ARG A 62 -0.34 2.95 -1.91
CA ARG A 62 0.45 1.75 -1.61
C ARG A 62 1.81 2.12 -0.99
N TYR A 63 2.50 3.14 -1.50
CA TYR A 63 3.73 3.63 -0.87
C TYR A 63 3.44 4.31 0.48
N CYS A 64 2.37 5.08 0.60
CA CYS A 64 1.97 5.70 1.87
C CYS A 64 1.75 4.67 2.99
N LEU A 65 1.26 3.46 2.69
CA LEU A 65 1.11 2.37 3.68
C LEU A 65 2.44 1.95 4.34
N SER A 66 3.58 2.16 3.66
CA SER A 66 4.92 1.86 4.20
C SER A 66 5.45 2.96 5.13
N PHE A 67 5.11 4.22 4.86
CA PHE A 67 5.76 5.37 5.49
C PHE A 67 4.86 6.12 6.48
N THR A 68 3.55 6.17 6.24
CA THR A 68 2.58 6.98 7.01
C THR A 68 1.84 6.13 8.05
N ASN A 69 1.13 6.78 8.97
CA ASN A 69 0.16 6.08 9.82
C ASN A 69 -0.89 5.38 8.94
N ARG A 70 -1.00 4.06 9.09
CA ARG A 70 -1.94 3.23 8.35
C ARG A 70 -3.39 3.67 8.54
N GLY A 71 -3.76 4.15 9.73
CA GLY A 71 -5.11 4.63 10.02
C GLY A 71 -5.54 5.76 9.09
N SER A 72 -4.69 6.78 8.91
CA SER A 72 -4.97 7.89 7.98
C SER A 72 -5.06 7.42 6.53
N VAL A 73 -4.15 6.53 6.11
CA VAL A 73 -4.15 6.00 4.74
C VAL A 73 -5.40 5.17 4.47
N PHE A 74 -5.84 4.35 5.41
CA PHE A 74 -7.10 3.60 5.29
C PHE A 74 -8.32 4.51 5.26
N SER A 75 -8.31 5.64 6.01
CA SER A 75 -9.36 6.65 5.92
C SER A 75 -9.47 7.22 4.49
N TRP A 76 -8.34 7.54 3.87
CA TRP A 76 -8.33 8.03 2.47
C TRP A 76 -8.79 6.95 1.48
N ILE A 77 -8.33 5.72 1.65
CA ILE A 77 -8.77 4.58 0.81
C ILE A 77 -10.28 4.40 0.91
N HIS A 78 -10.84 4.49 2.12
CA HIS A 78 -12.28 4.39 2.35
C HIS A 78 -13.04 5.47 1.57
N GLY A 79 -12.66 6.73 1.74
CA GLY A 79 -13.30 7.84 1.03
C GLY A 79 -13.23 7.69 -0.49
N ILE A 80 -12.11 7.22 -1.05
CA ILE A 80 -11.98 6.95 -2.49
C ILE A 80 -13.01 5.91 -2.94
N VAL A 81 -13.10 4.79 -2.21
CA VAL A 81 -13.99 3.68 -2.56
C VAL A 81 -15.45 4.10 -2.47
N GLU A 82 -15.83 4.86 -1.45
CA GLU A 82 -17.18 5.43 -1.31
C GLU A 82 -17.54 6.32 -2.51
N ASN A 83 -16.67 7.25 -2.88
CA ASN A 83 -16.89 8.12 -4.05
C ASN A 83 -17.06 7.31 -5.34
N MET A 84 -16.25 6.26 -5.53
CA MET A 84 -16.36 5.40 -6.71
C MET A 84 -17.66 4.59 -6.74
N ASP A 85 -18.14 4.12 -5.59
CA ASP A 85 -19.38 3.36 -5.47
C ASP A 85 -20.63 4.20 -5.80
N GLU A 86 -20.62 5.50 -5.47
CA GLU A 86 -21.72 6.43 -5.80
C GLU A 86 -21.90 6.64 -7.32
N SER A 87 -20.85 6.42 -8.12
CA SER A 87 -20.88 6.71 -9.56
C SER A 87 -21.76 5.77 -10.39
N CYS A 88 -22.13 4.60 -9.87
CA CYS A 88 -22.88 3.52 -10.55
C CYS A 88 -22.36 3.12 -11.96
N SER A 89 -21.13 3.52 -12.33
CA SER A 89 -20.57 3.32 -13.67
C SER A 89 -19.73 2.04 -13.72
N ARG A 90 -19.95 1.20 -14.75
CA ARG A 90 -19.17 -0.04 -14.94
C ARG A 90 -17.67 0.22 -15.09
N THR A 91 -17.28 1.31 -15.74
CA THR A 91 -15.88 1.71 -15.89
C THR A 91 -15.27 2.08 -14.55
N ILE A 92 -15.99 2.83 -13.72
CA ILE A 92 -15.51 3.21 -12.39
C ILE A 92 -15.42 1.98 -11.47
N LEU A 93 -16.33 1.01 -11.60
CA LEU A 93 -16.20 -0.27 -10.91
C LEU A 93 -14.90 -1.00 -11.29
N ASN A 94 -14.52 -1.00 -12.58
CA ASN A 94 -13.24 -1.58 -13.00
C ASN A 94 -12.05 -0.82 -12.40
N TYR A 95 -12.10 0.52 -12.36
CA TYR A 95 -11.08 1.33 -11.70
C TYR A 95 -10.97 1.03 -10.21
N LYS A 96 -12.09 0.87 -9.50
CA LYS A 96 -12.13 0.45 -8.10
C LYS A 96 -11.46 -0.91 -7.90
N LEU A 97 -11.77 -1.89 -8.76
CA LEU A 97 -11.17 -3.23 -8.67
C LEU A 97 -9.66 -3.20 -8.93
N GLU A 98 -9.20 -2.45 -9.95
CA GLU A 98 -7.79 -2.26 -10.24
C GLU A 98 -7.06 -1.54 -9.07
N PHE A 99 -7.67 -0.49 -8.54
CA PHE A 99 -7.17 0.29 -7.41
C PHE A 99 -6.97 -0.62 -6.18
N LEU A 100 -7.99 -1.40 -5.81
CA LEU A 100 -7.93 -2.34 -4.69
C LEU A 100 -6.93 -3.47 -4.93
N HIS A 101 -6.79 -3.95 -6.17
CA HIS A 101 -5.79 -4.95 -6.53
C HIS A 101 -4.36 -4.44 -6.34
N ILE A 102 -4.08 -3.20 -6.77
CA ILE A 102 -2.77 -2.58 -6.55
C ILE A 102 -2.52 -2.41 -5.04
N LEU A 103 -3.50 -1.95 -4.26
CA LEU A 103 -3.35 -1.80 -2.81
C LEU A 103 -3.15 -3.13 -2.09
N SER A 104 -3.89 -4.18 -2.47
CA SER A 104 -3.78 -5.50 -1.85
C SER A 104 -2.46 -6.21 -2.19
N SER A 105 -1.82 -5.83 -3.31
CA SER A 105 -0.43 -6.23 -3.62
C SER A 105 0.63 -5.54 -2.74
N HIS A 106 0.23 -4.71 -1.77
CA HIS A 106 1.16 -4.18 -0.78
C HIS A 106 1.66 -5.32 0.10
N GLU A 107 2.88 -5.77 -0.20
CA GLU A 107 3.56 -6.77 0.60
C GLU A 107 4.01 -6.10 1.91
N HIS A 108 3.27 -6.32 2.97
CA HIS A 108 3.78 -6.05 4.30
C HIS A 108 4.99 -6.96 4.51
N TRP A 109 6.19 -6.38 4.60
CA TRP A 109 7.32 -7.03 5.27
C TRP A 109 6.90 -7.27 6.73
N ILE A 110 6.22 -8.39 6.97
CA ILE A 110 6.03 -8.94 8.29
C ILE A 110 7.32 -9.71 8.53
N PRO A 111 8.24 -9.23 9.40
CA PRO A 111 9.20 -10.15 9.99
C PRO A 111 8.34 -11.15 10.74
N LEU A 112 8.06 -12.27 10.07
CA LEU A 112 7.47 -13.41 10.71
C LEU A 112 8.52 -13.79 11.74
N CYS A 113 8.32 -13.38 13.00
CA CYS A 113 9.03 -13.91 14.16
C CYS A 113 8.63 -15.38 14.35
N LEU A 114 8.65 -16.15 13.26
CA LEU A 114 8.57 -17.58 13.25
C LEU A 114 9.69 -18.02 14.20
N PRO A 115 9.36 -18.74 15.28
CA PRO A 115 10.39 -19.35 16.10
C PRO A 115 11.20 -20.28 15.19
N LEU A 116 12.37 -19.80 14.77
CA LEU A 116 13.37 -20.63 14.13
C LEU A 116 13.95 -21.48 15.24
N VAL A 117 13.62 -22.77 15.23
CA VAL A 117 14.31 -23.72 16.10
C VAL A 117 15.72 -23.85 15.54
N CYS A 118 16.68 -23.29 16.27
CA CYS A 118 18.10 -23.37 15.96
C CYS A 118 18.79 -24.25 17.00
N ASP A 119 19.75 -25.07 16.57
CA ASP A 119 20.65 -25.78 17.47
C ASP A 119 21.60 -24.80 18.19
N VAL A 120 22.30 -25.25 19.24
CA VAL A 120 23.35 -24.50 19.97
C VAL A 120 24.44 -23.96 19.03
N SER A 121 24.62 -24.60 17.87
CA SER A 121 25.55 -24.20 16.81
C SER A 121 24.98 -23.19 15.79
N GLY A 122 23.71 -22.78 15.92
CA GLY A 122 23.04 -21.82 15.02
C GLY A 122 22.41 -22.43 13.76
N ASN A 123 22.33 -23.76 13.65
CA ASN A 123 21.74 -24.45 12.49
C ASN A 123 20.21 -24.53 12.59
N ILE A 124 19.50 -24.15 11.52
CA ILE A 124 18.02 -24.15 11.45
C ILE A 124 17.50 -25.58 11.26
N PHE A 125 16.63 -26.06 12.17
CA PHE A 125 15.95 -27.36 12.02
C PHE A 125 14.90 -27.31 10.91
N ARG A 126 15.26 -27.76 9.71
CA ARG A 126 14.29 -28.06 8.64
C ARG A 126 13.73 -29.46 8.86
N LYS A 127 12.44 -29.58 9.20
CA LYS A 127 11.74 -30.87 9.18
C LYS A 127 11.58 -31.31 7.72
N ASN A 128 12.50 -32.12 7.24
CA ASN A 128 12.38 -32.73 5.92
C ASN A 128 11.37 -33.88 6.01
N ASN A 129 10.22 -33.74 5.37
CA ASN A 129 9.32 -34.85 5.16
C ASN A 129 9.90 -35.75 4.06
N THR A 130 10.72 -36.73 4.44
CA THR A 130 10.94 -37.93 3.64
C THR A 130 10.26 -39.08 4.35
N THR A 131 8.96 -39.24 4.07
CA THR A 131 8.34 -40.57 4.13
C THR A 131 8.78 -41.31 2.88
N THR A 132 9.61 -42.34 3.05
CA THR A 132 9.66 -43.51 2.16
C THR A 132 10.04 -44.73 3.02
N ASP A 133 9.00 -45.42 3.47
CA ASP A 133 8.75 -46.88 3.46
C ASP A 133 9.91 -47.90 3.59
N ASN A 134 9.58 -48.97 4.35
CA ASN A 134 10.18 -50.32 4.42
C ASN A 134 11.45 -50.40 5.30
N ILE A 135 11.48 -51.12 6.45
CA ILE A 135 11.06 -52.52 6.75
C ILE A 135 10.60 -52.62 8.21
#